data_AF-A0A920HVG8-F1
#
_entry.id   AF-A0A920HVG8-F1
#
_cell.length_a   1.000
_cell.length_b   1.000
_cell.length_c   1.000
_cell.angle_alpha   90.00
_cell.angle_beta   90.00
_cell.angle_gamma   90.00
#
_symmetry.space_group_name_H-M   'P 1'
#
loop_
_entity.id
_entity.type
_entity.pdbx_description
1 polymer ?
#
loop_
_entity_poly.entity_id
_entity_poly.type
_entity_poly.pdbx_seq_one_letter_code
_entity_poly.pdbx_strand_id
1 'polypeptide(L)'
;MGGQTALNLCIEVSEKGIWEKYGVDIIGVDIDAIHITEDRERFRKLMNEIDIPVAPAKIATSFLEGKAIAQELGFPLVIRPSFTLGGSGASFVHTKEEFEDLLSKGLHASPIHEVLIDKAVLGWKEYELELLRDDNDNVIIICSIENLDPMGIHTGDSITIAPCMTLSDTAYQKMRDMAIKMMRSIGDFAGGCNVQFAVSPDEKEDIIAIEINPRVSRSSALASKATGYPIAKIASKLAIGYTLDELDNQITQSTSAYFEPALDYVVVKIPRWNFDKFKGSNIELGLQMKSVGEVMAIGRSFQEALQKACQSLEIGRNGLGADGKGKTDQDEILFDLKHASGDRIFRVYDAMRIGIPLKKIHNITKIDYWFLNQIEELVNLEKKIESYNIKSLPTSLLLQAKMKGYADRQIAHLVNCLESEVYQNRQDNNVQRVYKLVDTCAAEFTAKTPYYYSTFEMPKEVMVKNTLKMKVL
;
A
#
# COMPACT_ATOMS: atom_id res chain seq x y z
N MET A 1 -12.48 -1.01 15.84
CA MET A 1 -11.09 -0.62 16.21
C MET A 1 -10.13 -1.80 16.48
N GLY A 2 -10.59 -3.06 16.60
CA GLY A 2 -9.71 -4.19 16.98
C GLY A 2 -9.52 -5.25 15.88
N GLY A 3 -9.47 -4.83 14.61
CA GLY A 3 -9.34 -5.75 13.47
C GLY A 3 -10.45 -6.80 13.40
N GLN A 4 -10.16 -7.94 12.78
CA GLN A 4 -11.12 -9.02 12.61
C GLN A 4 -11.59 -9.64 13.93
N THR A 5 -10.70 -9.73 14.93
CA THR A 5 -11.05 -10.29 16.24
C THR A 5 -12.20 -9.53 16.89
N ALA A 6 -12.17 -8.18 16.83
CA ALA A 6 -13.25 -7.38 17.38
C ALA A 6 -14.56 -7.51 16.58
N LEU A 7 -14.49 -7.62 15.26
CA LEU A 7 -15.68 -7.81 14.41
C LEU A 7 -16.35 -9.16 14.69
N ASN A 8 -15.58 -10.25 14.67
CA ASN A 8 -16.10 -11.60 14.94
C ASN A 8 -16.70 -11.69 16.34
N LEU A 9 -16.03 -11.10 17.35
CA LEU A 9 -16.57 -11.03 18.70
C LEU A 9 -17.88 -10.23 18.74
N CYS A 10 -17.96 -9.09 18.04
CA CYS A 10 -19.16 -8.28 17.98
C CYS A 10 -20.36 -9.06 17.44
N ILE A 11 -20.15 -9.78 16.34
CA ILE A 11 -21.14 -10.66 15.71
C ILE A 11 -21.58 -11.76 16.68
N GLU A 12 -20.62 -12.52 17.24
CA GLU A 12 -20.93 -13.65 18.13
C GLU A 12 -21.70 -13.21 19.39
N VAL A 13 -21.35 -12.05 19.95
CA VAL A 13 -22.03 -11.48 21.12
C VAL A 13 -23.46 -11.04 20.75
N SER A 14 -23.67 -10.55 19.53
CA SER A 14 -24.99 -10.19 19.03
C SER A 14 -25.87 -11.40 18.75
N GLU A 15 -25.34 -12.45 18.12
CA GLU A 15 -26.05 -13.72 17.88
C GLU A 15 -26.53 -14.35 19.20
N LYS A 16 -25.78 -14.12 20.29
CA LYS A 16 -26.14 -14.57 21.65
C LYS A 16 -27.13 -13.63 22.38
N GLY A 17 -27.56 -12.53 21.76
CA GLY A 17 -28.47 -11.54 22.35
C GLY A 17 -27.90 -10.83 23.59
N ILE A 18 -26.57 -10.81 23.73
CA ILE A 18 -25.92 -10.29 24.95
C ILE A 18 -26.00 -8.76 25.00
N TRP A 19 -25.87 -8.09 23.85
CA TRP A 19 -25.99 -6.63 23.77
C TRP A 19 -27.35 -6.14 24.30
N GLU A 20 -28.44 -6.72 23.79
CA GLU A 20 -29.81 -6.42 24.23
C GLU A 20 -30.03 -6.79 25.70
N LYS A 21 -29.56 -7.96 26.13
CA LYS A 21 -29.71 -8.43 27.52
C LYS A 21 -29.13 -7.46 28.54
N TYR A 22 -28.04 -6.77 28.20
CA TYR A 22 -27.36 -5.83 29.10
C TYR A 22 -27.58 -4.35 28.73
N GLY A 23 -28.41 -4.05 27.71
CA GLY A 23 -28.66 -2.68 27.27
C GLY A 23 -27.40 -1.96 26.80
N VAL A 24 -26.57 -2.64 26.01
CA VAL A 24 -25.33 -2.10 25.46
C VAL A 24 -25.54 -1.74 24.00
N ASP A 25 -25.43 -0.45 23.68
CA ASP A 25 -25.50 0.04 22.31
C ASP A 25 -24.18 -0.18 21.56
N ILE A 26 -24.29 -0.56 20.29
CA ILE A 26 -23.16 -0.66 19.38
C ILE A 26 -23.02 0.69 18.68
N ILE A 27 -21.79 1.22 18.66
CA ILE A 27 -21.49 2.48 18.00
C ILE A 27 -20.41 2.31 16.93
N GLY A 28 -20.45 3.21 15.95
CA GLY A 28 -19.43 3.34 14.91
C GLY A 28 -19.66 2.49 13.67
N VAL A 29 -20.07 1.23 13.76
CA VAL A 29 -20.51 0.45 12.58
C VAL A 29 -21.58 -0.55 12.97
N ASP A 30 -22.64 -0.62 12.17
CA ASP A 30 -23.74 -1.55 12.37
C ASP A 30 -23.34 -2.99 12.02
N ILE A 31 -24.00 -3.95 12.69
CA ILE A 31 -23.78 -5.38 12.44
C ILE A 31 -24.13 -5.77 11.01
N ASP A 32 -25.20 -5.20 10.45
CA ASP A 32 -25.61 -5.49 9.07
C ASP A 32 -24.54 -5.04 8.06
N ALA A 33 -23.95 -3.85 8.29
CA ALA A 33 -22.82 -3.38 7.50
C ALA A 33 -21.65 -4.36 7.56
N ILE A 34 -21.30 -4.86 8.76
CA ILE A 34 -20.24 -5.86 8.90
C ILE A 34 -20.58 -7.12 8.08
N HIS A 35 -21.80 -7.66 8.19
CA HIS A 35 -22.22 -8.83 7.42
C HIS A 35 -22.18 -8.62 5.91
N ILE A 36 -22.65 -7.46 5.43
CA ILE A 36 -22.60 -7.10 4.01
C ILE A 36 -21.17 -7.12 3.48
N THR A 37 -20.23 -6.58 4.26
CA THR A 37 -18.84 -6.39 3.82
C THR A 37 -17.95 -7.62 3.98
N GLU A 38 -18.23 -8.48 4.96
CA GLU A 38 -17.46 -9.71 5.21
C GLU A 38 -17.98 -10.89 4.37
N ASP A 39 -19.26 -10.87 3.98
CA ASP A 39 -19.85 -11.85 3.05
C ASP A 39 -19.66 -11.37 1.61
N ARG A 40 -18.77 -12.06 0.89
CA ARG A 40 -18.41 -11.74 -0.50
C ARG A 40 -19.61 -11.82 -1.46
N GLU A 41 -20.61 -12.68 -1.20
CA GLU A 41 -21.80 -12.75 -2.06
C GLU A 41 -22.73 -11.56 -1.80
N ARG A 42 -22.94 -11.19 -0.53
CA ARG A 42 -23.72 -10.00 -0.17
C ARG A 42 -23.08 -8.73 -0.70
N PHE A 43 -21.77 -8.58 -0.52
CA PHE A 43 -21.01 -7.47 -1.10
C PHE A 43 -21.22 -7.41 -2.61
N ARG A 44 -21.05 -8.53 -3.33
CA ARG A 44 -21.24 -8.60 -4.78
C ARG A 44 -22.67 -8.23 -5.20
N LYS A 45 -23.69 -8.72 -4.49
CA LYS A 45 -25.10 -8.39 -4.75
C LYS A 45 -25.31 -6.88 -4.60
N LEU A 46 -24.86 -6.31 -3.49
CA LEU A 46 -24.94 -4.87 -3.25
C LEU A 46 -24.23 -4.07 -4.34
N MET A 47 -23.00 -4.43 -4.73
CA MET A 47 -22.26 -3.73 -5.78
C MET A 47 -23.04 -3.72 -7.12
N ASN A 48 -23.69 -4.84 -7.48
CA ASN A 48 -24.52 -4.89 -8.67
C ASN A 48 -25.79 -4.03 -8.54
N GLU A 49 -26.43 -4.01 -7.37
CA GLU A 49 -27.60 -3.16 -7.11
C GLU A 49 -27.28 -1.66 -7.20
N ILE A 50 -26.05 -1.28 -6.85
CA ILE A 50 -25.59 0.12 -6.90
C ILE A 50 -24.74 0.42 -8.14
N ASP A 51 -24.76 -0.43 -9.17
CA ASP A 51 -24.05 -0.26 -10.44
C ASP A 51 -22.54 -0.02 -10.29
N ILE A 52 -21.90 -0.67 -9.32
CA ILE A 52 -20.45 -0.65 -9.14
C ILE A 52 -19.84 -1.92 -9.73
N PRO A 53 -18.96 -1.82 -10.73
CA PRO A 53 -18.35 -2.98 -11.35
C PRO A 53 -17.54 -3.80 -10.34
N VAL A 54 -17.64 -5.12 -10.47
CA VAL A 54 -16.85 -6.11 -9.71
C VAL A 54 -16.33 -7.16 -10.69
N ALA A 55 -15.28 -7.89 -10.30
CA ALA A 55 -14.80 -9.00 -11.12
C ALA A 55 -15.93 -10.02 -11.36
N PRO A 56 -16.11 -10.54 -12.58
CA PRO A 56 -17.05 -11.63 -12.84
C PRO A 56 -16.79 -12.81 -11.94
N ALA A 57 -17.83 -13.26 -11.23
CA ALA A 57 -17.70 -14.27 -10.18
C ALA A 57 -18.94 -15.14 -10.05
N LYS A 58 -18.76 -16.42 -9.73
CA LYS A 58 -19.85 -17.36 -9.46
C LYS A 58 -19.50 -18.31 -8.32
N ILE A 59 -20.53 -18.72 -7.58
CA ILE A 59 -20.42 -19.70 -6.52
C ILE A 59 -20.42 -21.10 -7.13
N ALA A 60 -19.55 -21.97 -6.62
CA ALA A 60 -19.55 -23.40 -6.87
C ALA A 60 -19.69 -24.17 -5.55
N THR A 61 -20.68 -25.05 -5.49
CA THR A 61 -20.89 -25.99 -4.37
C THR A 61 -20.50 -27.42 -4.74
N SER A 62 -20.10 -27.64 -5.99
CA SER A 62 -19.59 -28.92 -6.47
C SER A 62 -18.47 -28.74 -7.48
N PHE A 63 -17.69 -29.80 -7.66
CA PHE A 63 -16.61 -29.84 -8.64
C PHE A 63 -17.10 -29.62 -10.08
N LEU A 64 -18.28 -30.15 -10.44
CA LEU A 64 -18.86 -29.99 -11.77
C LEU A 64 -19.30 -28.54 -12.04
N GLU A 65 -19.93 -27.89 -11.06
CA GLU A 65 -20.28 -26.47 -11.14
C GLU A 65 -19.02 -25.62 -11.32
N GLY A 66 -17.97 -25.88 -10.53
CA GLY A 66 -16.71 -25.16 -10.64
C GLY A 66 -16.08 -25.30 -12.03
N LYS A 67 -16.11 -26.49 -12.64
CA LYS A 67 -15.64 -26.70 -14.01
C LYS A 67 -16.43 -25.90 -15.05
N ALA A 68 -17.76 -25.83 -14.92
CA ALA A 68 -18.58 -25.04 -15.82
C ALA A 68 -18.25 -23.54 -15.71
N ILE A 69 -18.08 -23.04 -14.49
CA ILE A 69 -17.70 -21.65 -14.22
C ILE A 69 -16.32 -21.34 -14.81
N ALA A 70 -15.35 -22.24 -14.64
CA ALA A 70 -14.01 -22.04 -15.19
C ALA A 70 -13.98 -21.99 -16.72
N GLN A 71 -14.82 -22.78 -17.39
CA GLN A 71 -14.98 -22.72 -18.85
C GLN A 71 -15.59 -21.40 -19.32
N GLU A 72 -16.54 -20.86 -18.56
CA GLU A 72 -17.20 -19.59 -18.87
C GLU A 72 -16.28 -18.38 -18.64
N LEU A 73 -15.63 -18.30 -17.47
CA LEU A 73 -14.81 -17.15 -17.09
C LEU A 73 -13.43 -17.17 -17.75
N GLY A 74 -12.89 -18.37 -18.00
CA GLY A 74 -11.55 -18.59 -18.52
C GLY A 74 -10.44 -18.20 -17.54
N PHE A 75 -9.24 -18.78 -17.73
CA PHE A 75 -8.09 -18.50 -16.88
C PHE A 75 -7.44 -17.13 -17.16
N PRO A 76 -6.71 -16.54 -16.19
CA PRO A 76 -6.55 -17.00 -14.81
C PRO A 76 -7.80 -16.75 -13.95
N LEU A 77 -7.96 -17.55 -12.89
CA LEU A 77 -9.07 -17.51 -11.93
C LEU A 77 -8.56 -17.37 -10.50
N VAL A 78 -9.44 -16.91 -9.61
CA VAL A 78 -9.23 -16.94 -8.16
C VAL A 78 -10.29 -17.86 -7.56
N ILE A 79 -9.85 -18.86 -6.79
CA ILE A 79 -10.74 -19.70 -5.99
C ILE A 79 -10.66 -19.21 -4.55
N ARG A 80 -11.80 -18.88 -3.95
CA ARG A 80 -11.91 -18.42 -2.57
C ARG A 80 -12.93 -19.26 -1.81
N PRO A 81 -12.50 -20.08 -0.84
CA PRO A 81 -13.44 -20.79 0.03
C PRO A 81 -14.31 -19.82 0.82
N SER A 82 -15.60 -20.12 0.92
CA SER A 82 -16.53 -19.39 1.77
C SER A 82 -16.24 -19.67 3.26
N PHE A 83 -16.50 -18.69 4.13
CA PHE A 83 -16.33 -18.80 5.59
C PHE A 83 -14.90 -19.19 6.07
N THR A 84 -13.87 -18.86 5.29
CA THR A 84 -12.47 -18.99 5.73
C THR A 84 -11.84 -17.63 6.01
N LEU A 85 -10.95 -17.58 7.01
CA LEU A 85 -10.29 -16.34 7.43
C LEU A 85 -8.92 -16.18 6.75
N GLY A 86 -8.54 -14.94 6.45
CA GLY A 86 -7.19 -14.59 5.98
C GLY A 86 -6.77 -15.24 4.66
N GLY A 87 -7.73 -15.54 3.78
CA GLY A 87 -7.44 -16.19 2.49
C GLY A 87 -7.09 -17.68 2.61
N SER A 88 -7.38 -18.32 3.75
CA SER A 88 -7.10 -19.75 3.95
C SER A 88 -7.80 -20.60 2.90
N GLY A 89 -7.02 -21.39 2.17
CA GLY A 89 -7.51 -22.22 1.05
C GLY A 89 -7.80 -21.44 -0.24
N ALA A 90 -7.55 -20.14 -0.28
CA ALA A 90 -7.64 -19.36 -1.52
C ALA A 90 -6.43 -19.61 -2.42
N SER A 91 -6.66 -19.61 -3.73
CA SER A 91 -5.60 -19.90 -4.71
C SER A 91 -5.85 -19.20 -6.04
N PHE A 92 -4.77 -18.72 -6.65
CA PHE A 92 -4.77 -18.40 -8.07
C PHE A 92 -4.70 -19.69 -8.88
N VAL A 93 -5.46 -19.73 -9.96
CA VAL A 93 -5.40 -20.79 -10.95
C VAL A 93 -4.98 -20.16 -12.27
N HIS A 94 -3.74 -20.43 -12.70
CA HIS A 94 -3.18 -19.83 -13.90
C HIS A 94 -3.51 -20.67 -15.14
N THR A 95 -3.55 -21.99 -14.98
CA THR A 95 -3.78 -22.91 -16.09
C THR A 95 -4.89 -23.91 -15.77
N LYS A 96 -5.38 -24.58 -16.83
CA LYS A 96 -6.44 -25.58 -16.71
C LYS A 96 -5.98 -26.79 -15.90
N GLU A 97 -4.71 -27.14 -15.99
CA GLU A 97 -4.10 -28.32 -15.36
C GLU A 97 -4.07 -28.17 -13.83
N GLU A 98 -3.92 -26.94 -13.32
CA GLU A 98 -3.91 -26.63 -11.89
C GLU A 98 -5.32 -26.61 -11.27
N PHE A 99 -6.35 -26.37 -12.09
CA PHE A 99 -7.69 -26.03 -11.62
C PHE A 99 -8.33 -27.12 -10.77
N GLU A 100 -8.22 -28.38 -11.19
CA GLU A 100 -8.94 -29.49 -10.53
C GLU A 100 -8.46 -29.68 -9.09
N ASP A 101 -7.14 -29.70 -8.89
CA ASP A 101 -6.52 -29.88 -7.58
C ASP A 101 -6.83 -28.69 -6.66
N LEU A 102 -6.75 -27.46 -7.19
CA LEU A 102 -7.00 -26.25 -6.43
C LEU A 102 -8.47 -26.07 -6.07
N LEU A 103 -9.39 -26.41 -6.97
CA LEU A 103 -10.82 -26.42 -6.69
C LEU A 103 -11.18 -27.42 -5.60
N SER A 104 -10.65 -28.64 -5.68
CA SER A 104 -10.89 -29.66 -4.65
C SER A 104 -10.39 -29.19 -3.28
N LYS A 105 -9.17 -28.64 -3.20
CA LYS A 105 -8.63 -28.05 -1.97
C LYS A 105 -9.52 -26.93 -1.44
N GLY A 106 -9.97 -26.03 -2.29
CA GLY A 106 -10.84 -24.92 -1.90
C GLY A 106 -12.17 -25.39 -1.32
N LEU A 107 -12.84 -26.33 -1.99
CA LEU A 107 -14.10 -26.92 -1.53
C LEU A 107 -13.94 -27.67 -0.19
N HIS A 108 -12.81 -28.36 0.02
CA HIS A 108 -12.52 -29.03 1.30
C HIS A 108 -12.16 -28.06 2.42
N ALA A 109 -11.57 -26.90 2.10
CA ALA A 109 -11.22 -25.89 3.08
C ALA A 109 -12.45 -25.13 3.62
N SER A 110 -13.52 -25.04 2.82
CA SER A 110 -14.78 -24.39 3.19
C SER A 110 -15.59 -25.25 4.18
N PRO A 111 -15.98 -24.71 5.36
CA PRO A 111 -16.85 -25.42 6.30
C PRO A 111 -18.21 -25.84 5.73
N ILE A 112 -18.68 -25.13 4.69
CA ILE A 112 -19.95 -25.37 4.01
C ILE A 112 -19.80 -25.98 2.62
N HIS A 113 -18.58 -26.42 2.26
CA HIS A 113 -18.25 -27.00 0.96
C HIS A 113 -18.58 -26.09 -0.24
N GLU A 114 -18.30 -24.80 -0.09
CA GLU A 114 -18.60 -23.76 -1.08
C GLU A 114 -17.37 -22.92 -1.39
N VAL A 115 -17.15 -22.60 -2.67
CA VAL A 115 -16.14 -21.64 -3.11
C VAL A 115 -16.76 -20.58 -4.02
N LEU A 116 -16.25 -19.35 -3.93
CA LEU A 116 -16.43 -18.32 -4.94
C LEU A 116 -15.28 -18.41 -5.95
N ILE A 117 -15.62 -18.49 -7.24
CA ILE A 117 -14.66 -18.49 -8.35
C ILE A 117 -14.79 -17.18 -9.11
N ASP A 118 -13.72 -16.39 -9.13
CA ASP A 118 -13.68 -15.10 -9.82
C ASP A 118 -12.72 -15.11 -10.98
N LYS A 119 -12.98 -14.23 -11.95
CA LYS A 119 -11.97 -13.85 -12.93
C LYS A 119 -10.82 -13.16 -12.22
N ALA A 120 -9.61 -13.69 -12.36
CA ALA A 120 -8.44 -13.05 -11.78
C ALA A 120 -8.00 -11.87 -12.67
N VAL A 121 -8.03 -10.67 -12.12
CA VAL A 121 -7.53 -9.44 -12.76
C VAL A 121 -6.02 -9.27 -12.54
N LEU A 122 -5.25 -10.36 -12.71
CA LEU A 122 -3.81 -10.35 -12.47
C LEU A 122 -3.11 -9.31 -13.32
N GLY A 123 -2.26 -8.50 -12.69
CA GLY A 123 -1.52 -7.43 -13.36
C GLY A 123 -2.29 -6.14 -13.55
N TRP A 124 -3.56 -6.05 -13.13
CA TRP A 124 -4.24 -4.76 -13.00
C TRP A 124 -3.61 -3.93 -11.89
N LYS A 125 -3.73 -2.61 -11.99
CA LYS A 125 -3.26 -1.70 -10.93
C LYS A 125 -4.19 -1.83 -9.73
N GLU A 126 -3.64 -1.78 -8.52
CA GLU A 126 -4.41 -1.91 -7.28
C GLU A 126 -4.34 -0.62 -6.47
N TYR A 127 -5.50 -0.11 -6.07
CA TYR A 127 -5.66 1.16 -5.37
C TYR A 127 -6.48 1.00 -4.09
N GLU A 128 -6.19 1.84 -3.11
CA GLU A 128 -6.96 1.93 -1.88
C GLU A 128 -7.33 3.38 -1.60
N LEU A 129 -8.57 3.61 -1.15
CA LEU A 129 -9.03 4.89 -0.62
C LEU A 129 -9.38 4.72 0.86
N GLU A 130 -8.89 5.63 1.70
CA GLU A 130 -9.27 5.74 3.11
C GLU A 130 -10.31 6.85 3.26
N LEU A 131 -11.47 6.53 3.83
CA LEU A 131 -12.60 7.43 3.95
C LEU A 131 -13.00 7.65 5.42
N LEU A 132 -13.62 8.79 5.68
CA LEU A 132 -14.41 9.05 6.88
C LEU A 132 -15.80 9.56 6.49
N ARG A 133 -16.81 9.12 7.24
CA ARG A 133 -18.20 9.59 7.17
C ARG A 133 -18.70 9.97 8.55
N ASP A 134 -19.47 11.05 8.65
CA ASP A 134 -20.19 11.44 9.86
C ASP A 134 -21.71 11.30 9.71
N ASP A 135 -22.45 11.55 10.80
CA ASP A 135 -23.92 11.45 10.85
C ASP A 135 -24.65 12.51 10.00
N ASN A 136 -23.95 13.56 9.56
CA ASN A 136 -24.47 14.54 8.61
C ASN A 136 -24.30 14.11 7.14
N ASP A 137 -23.84 12.87 6.92
CA ASP A 137 -23.52 12.30 5.61
C ASP A 137 -22.40 13.06 4.86
N ASN A 138 -21.55 13.78 5.61
CA ASN A 138 -20.30 14.29 5.06
C ASN A 138 -19.35 13.13 4.85
N VAL A 139 -18.77 13.02 3.65
CA VAL A 139 -17.75 12.00 3.33
C VAL A 139 -16.50 12.67 2.79
N ILE A 140 -15.33 12.28 3.30
CA ILE A 140 -14.03 12.79 2.86
C ILE A 140 -13.07 11.64 2.56
N ILE A 141 -12.27 11.81 1.50
CA ILE A 141 -11.13 10.94 1.20
C ILE A 141 -9.90 11.45 1.96
N ILE A 142 -9.41 10.66 2.90
CA ILE A 142 -8.24 11.02 3.71
C ILE A 142 -6.95 10.74 2.96
N CYS A 143 -6.88 9.62 2.23
CA CYS A 143 -5.67 9.23 1.52
C CYS A 143 -6.01 8.33 0.35
N SER A 144 -5.32 8.54 -0.77
CA SER A 144 -5.25 7.58 -1.87
C SER A 144 -3.92 6.83 -1.80
N ILE A 145 -3.98 5.52 -2.04
CA ILE A 145 -2.83 4.64 -2.02
C ILE A 145 -2.78 3.87 -3.34
N GLU A 146 -1.63 3.85 -3.98
CA GLU A 146 -1.34 3.05 -5.17
C GLU A 146 -0.36 1.94 -4.81
N ASN A 147 -0.65 0.72 -5.25
CA ASN A 147 0.24 -0.41 -5.07
C ASN A 147 1.24 -0.45 -6.23
N LEU A 148 2.54 -0.54 -5.92
CA LEU A 148 3.59 -0.78 -6.92
C LEU A 148 3.51 -2.22 -7.43
N ASP A 149 3.29 -3.16 -6.51
CA ASP A 149 3.01 -4.53 -6.86
C ASP A 149 1.55 -4.64 -7.33
N PRO A 150 1.29 -5.15 -8.55
CA PRO A 150 -0.05 -5.16 -9.11
C PRO A 150 -0.91 -6.27 -8.51
N MET A 151 -2.22 -6.23 -8.84
CA MET A 151 -3.21 -7.23 -8.44
C MET A 151 -2.65 -8.65 -8.63
N GLY A 152 -2.68 -9.42 -7.55
CA GLY A 152 -1.99 -10.71 -7.46
C GLY A 152 -1.20 -10.87 -6.17
N ILE A 153 -0.76 -9.76 -5.58
CA ILE A 153 -0.06 -9.72 -4.30
C ILE A 153 -0.93 -8.91 -3.33
N HIS A 154 -1.25 -9.48 -2.17
CA HIS A 154 -2.07 -8.82 -1.16
C HIS A 154 -1.47 -7.46 -0.76
N THR A 155 -2.27 -6.41 -0.63
CA THR A 155 -1.83 -5.03 -0.24
C THR A 155 -0.91 -4.99 0.99
N GLY A 156 -1.13 -5.90 1.94
CA GLY A 156 -0.27 -6.16 3.10
C GLY A 156 1.19 -6.52 2.75
N ASP A 157 1.38 -7.31 1.70
CA ASP A 157 2.67 -7.74 1.16
C ASP A 157 3.13 -6.92 -0.06
N SER A 158 2.33 -5.97 -0.52
CA SER A 158 2.69 -5.05 -1.61
C SER A 158 3.52 -3.87 -1.09
N ILE A 159 4.43 -3.38 -1.93
CA ILE A 159 4.96 -2.02 -1.81
C ILE A 159 3.85 -1.04 -2.20
N THR A 160 3.58 -0.04 -1.36
CA THR A 160 2.50 0.93 -1.61
C THR A 160 2.96 2.37 -1.47
N ILE A 161 2.32 3.27 -2.21
CA ILE A 161 2.69 4.67 -2.36
C ILE A 161 1.48 5.55 -2.04
N ALA A 162 1.71 6.64 -1.30
CA ALA A 162 0.73 7.70 -1.11
C ALA A 162 1.34 9.07 -1.47
N PRO A 163 0.65 9.94 -2.23
CA PRO A 163 -0.64 9.68 -2.90
C PRO A 163 -0.51 8.73 -4.10
N CYS A 164 -1.62 8.41 -4.78
CA CYS A 164 -1.57 7.74 -6.08
C CYS A 164 -0.78 8.58 -7.11
N MET A 165 -0.04 7.90 -7.98
CA MET A 165 0.91 8.49 -8.93
C MET A 165 0.45 8.39 -10.40
N THR A 166 -0.26 7.32 -10.77
CA THR A 166 -0.51 6.98 -12.19
C THR A 166 -1.97 6.98 -12.63
N LEU A 167 -2.90 7.45 -11.79
CA LEU A 167 -4.30 7.67 -12.16
C LEU A 167 -4.48 9.01 -12.86
N SER A 168 -5.28 9.03 -13.93
CA SER A 168 -5.84 10.28 -14.42
C SER A 168 -6.78 10.89 -13.38
N ASP A 169 -6.94 12.22 -13.35
CA ASP A 169 -7.91 12.88 -12.47
C ASP A 169 -9.34 12.36 -12.74
N THR A 170 -9.70 12.14 -14.01
CA THR A 170 -10.99 11.55 -14.38
C THR A 170 -11.21 10.19 -13.74
N ALA A 171 -10.22 9.29 -13.77
CA ALA A 171 -10.32 7.98 -13.12
C ALA A 171 -10.33 8.11 -11.59
N TYR A 172 -9.53 9.02 -11.02
CA TYR A 172 -9.53 9.29 -9.58
C TYR A 172 -10.89 9.78 -9.09
N GLN A 173 -11.52 10.75 -9.76
CA GLN A 173 -12.85 11.25 -9.38
C GLN A 173 -13.92 10.15 -9.51
N LYS A 174 -13.87 9.33 -10.57
CA LYS A 174 -14.76 8.16 -10.70
C LYS A 174 -14.59 7.19 -9.54
N MET A 175 -13.35 6.87 -9.17
CA MET A 175 -13.04 5.99 -8.04
C MET A 175 -13.51 6.58 -6.70
N ARG A 176 -13.31 7.90 -6.51
CA ARG A 176 -13.79 8.65 -5.36
C ARG A 176 -15.30 8.58 -5.23
N ASP A 177 -16.03 8.83 -6.32
CA ASP A 177 -17.50 8.76 -6.34
C ASP A 177 -18.01 7.35 -6.07
N MET A 178 -17.37 6.32 -6.64
CA MET A 178 -17.67 4.92 -6.35
C MET A 178 -17.45 4.62 -4.87
N ALA A 179 -16.33 5.02 -4.28
CA ALA A 179 -16.02 4.77 -2.87
C ALA A 179 -17.03 5.44 -1.91
N ILE A 180 -17.42 6.69 -2.19
CA ILE A 180 -18.46 7.41 -1.44
C ILE A 180 -19.80 6.67 -1.56
N LYS A 181 -20.17 6.24 -2.77
CA LYS A 181 -21.41 5.47 -3.00
C LYS A 181 -21.39 4.15 -2.24
N MET A 182 -20.29 3.39 -2.30
CA MET A 182 -20.12 2.15 -1.54
C MET A 182 -20.29 2.37 -0.05
N MET A 183 -19.63 3.39 0.51
CA MET A 183 -19.70 3.69 1.94
C MET A 183 -21.12 4.04 2.40
N ARG A 184 -21.88 4.79 1.58
CA ARG A 184 -23.28 5.12 1.86
C ARG A 184 -24.23 3.93 1.73
N SER A 185 -23.88 2.96 0.88
CA SER A 185 -24.75 1.82 0.57
C SER A 185 -24.62 0.64 1.53
N ILE A 186 -23.59 0.60 2.38
CA ILE A 186 -23.40 -0.51 3.34
C ILE A 186 -24.11 -0.29 4.69
N GLY A 187 -24.71 0.88 4.94
CA GLY A 187 -25.45 1.16 6.18
C GLY A 187 -25.32 2.61 6.63
N ASP A 188 -25.99 2.96 7.72
CA ASP A 188 -25.91 4.29 8.31
C ASP A 188 -24.96 4.28 9.50
N PHE A 189 -23.72 4.72 9.28
CA PHE A 189 -22.72 4.74 10.34
C PHE A 189 -21.74 5.90 10.20
N ALA A 190 -21.30 6.40 11.35
CA ALA A 190 -20.26 7.40 11.48
C ALA A 190 -18.92 6.75 11.86
N GLY A 191 -17.95 6.80 10.95
CA GLY A 191 -16.69 6.09 11.13
C GLY A 191 -15.79 6.13 9.91
N GLY A 192 -14.76 5.27 9.95
CA GLY A 192 -13.75 5.16 8.90
C GLY A 192 -13.83 3.85 8.15
N CYS A 193 -13.48 3.91 6.86
CA CYS A 193 -13.56 2.78 5.96
C CYS A 193 -12.39 2.78 4.97
N ASN A 194 -11.89 1.59 4.64
CA ASN A 194 -10.95 1.38 3.54
C ASN A 194 -11.70 0.74 2.36
N VAL A 195 -11.52 1.27 1.15
CA VAL A 195 -12.11 0.72 -0.08
C VAL A 195 -11.00 0.39 -1.05
N GLN A 196 -11.04 -0.82 -1.63
CA GLN A 196 -10.03 -1.30 -2.58
C GLN A 196 -10.61 -1.43 -3.98
N PHE A 197 -9.81 -1.03 -4.96
CA PHE A 197 -10.15 -1.06 -6.38
C PHE A 197 -9.03 -1.70 -7.20
N ALA A 198 -9.41 -2.34 -8.30
CA ALA A 198 -8.49 -2.65 -9.38
C ALA A 198 -8.82 -1.79 -10.60
N VAL A 199 -7.79 -1.31 -11.29
CA VAL A 199 -7.91 -0.46 -12.49
C VAL A 199 -7.15 -1.10 -13.65
N SER A 200 -7.80 -1.16 -14.83
CA SER A 200 -7.17 -1.73 -16.02
C SER A 200 -5.91 -0.95 -16.38
N PRO A 201 -4.80 -1.62 -16.74
CA PRO A 201 -3.54 -0.96 -17.08
C PRO A 201 -3.52 -0.54 -18.57
N ASP A 202 -4.61 0.06 -19.03
CA ASP A 202 -4.78 0.56 -20.40
C ASP A 202 -5.51 1.91 -20.41
N GLU A 203 -5.64 2.52 -21.59
CA GLU A 203 -6.24 3.85 -21.75
C GLU A 203 -7.71 3.93 -21.32
N LYS A 204 -8.40 2.80 -21.12
CA LYS A 204 -9.80 2.79 -20.68
C LYS A 204 -9.94 3.08 -19.20
N GLU A 205 -8.93 2.72 -18.40
CA GLU A 205 -8.94 2.81 -16.94
C GLU A 205 -10.25 2.26 -16.34
N ASP A 206 -10.66 1.07 -16.78
CA ASP A 206 -11.85 0.39 -16.25
C ASP A 206 -11.62 0.09 -14.76
N ILE A 207 -12.54 0.52 -13.90
CA ILE A 207 -12.44 0.40 -12.44
C ILE A 207 -13.39 -0.69 -11.96
N ILE A 208 -12.88 -1.61 -11.15
CA ILE A 208 -13.71 -2.58 -10.42
C ILE A 208 -13.43 -2.47 -8.91
N ALA A 209 -14.47 -2.65 -8.10
CA ALA A 209 -14.36 -2.77 -6.66
C ALA A 209 -13.87 -4.18 -6.28
N ILE A 210 -12.96 -4.24 -5.30
CA ILE A 210 -12.39 -5.48 -4.78
C ILE A 210 -13.03 -5.83 -3.43
N GLU A 211 -12.97 -4.90 -2.48
CA GLU A 211 -13.57 -5.04 -1.16
C GLU A 211 -13.75 -3.67 -0.49
N ILE A 212 -14.51 -3.67 0.59
CA ILE A 212 -14.70 -2.54 1.49
C ILE A 212 -14.59 -3.04 2.93
N ASN A 213 -13.86 -2.32 3.76
CA ASN A 213 -13.59 -2.68 5.15
C ASN A 213 -14.10 -1.54 6.05
N PRO A 214 -15.30 -1.64 6.66
CA PRO A 214 -15.90 -0.58 7.47
C PRO A 214 -15.31 -0.54 8.89
N ARG A 215 -13.98 -0.44 8.94
CA ARG A 215 -13.17 -0.37 10.15
C ARG A 215 -11.83 0.27 9.83
N VAL A 216 -11.15 0.72 10.89
CA VAL A 216 -9.72 0.99 10.80
C VAL A 216 -8.95 -0.27 10.40
N SER A 217 -7.94 -0.06 9.57
CA SER A 217 -7.10 -1.07 8.95
C SER A 217 -5.61 -0.72 9.13
N ARG A 218 -4.73 -1.61 8.68
CA ARG A 218 -3.29 -1.29 8.52
C ARG A 218 -3.12 -0.09 7.57
N SER A 219 -3.87 -0.05 6.48
CA SER A 219 -3.88 1.07 5.52
C SER A 219 -4.34 2.38 6.16
N SER A 220 -5.32 2.37 7.06
CA SER A 220 -5.74 3.58 7.80
C SER A 220 -4.64 4.12 8.72
N ALA A 221 -3.82 3.24 9.30
CA ALA A 221 -2.67 3.63 10.12
C ALA A 221 -1.55 4.24 9.26
N LEU A 222 -1.28 3.61 8.09
CA LEU A 222 -0.37 4.14 7.08
C LEU A 222 -0.84 5.52 6.59
N ALA A 223 -2.11 5.66 6.19
CA ALA A 223 -2.70 6.91 5.75
C ALA A 223 -2.62 7.99 6.84
N SER A 224 -2.94 7.66 8.10
CA SER A 224 -2.82 8.61 9.20
C SER A 224 -1.38 9.11 9.39
N LYS A 225 -0.40 8.26 9.15
CA LYS A 225 1.03 8.61 9.24
C LYS A 225 1.52 9.35 8.00
N ALA A 226 1.00 9.04 6.84
CA ALA A 226 1.32 9.69 5.58
C ALA A 226 0.81 11.13 5.56
N THR A 227 -0.44 11.34 5.98
CA THR A 227 -1.10 12.64 5.88
C THR A 227 -0.93 13.50 7.12
N GLY A 228 -0.73 12.88 8.28
CA GLY A 228 -0.83 13.55 9.58
C GLY A 228 -2.26 13.63 10.12
N TYR A 229 -3.25 13.13 9.37
CA TYR A 229 -4.66 13.12 9.76
C TYR A 229 -4.96 11.93 10.70
N PRO A 230 -5.41 12.13 11.94
CA PRO A 230 -5.53 11.03 12.91
C PRO A 230 -6.84 10.24 12.79
N ILE A 231 -6.97 9.40 11.76
CA ILE A 231 -8.21 8.71 11.36
C ILE A 231 -8.91 8.03 12.55
N ALA A 232 -8.22 7.13 13.26
CA ALA A 232 -8.83 6.39 14.37
C ALA A 232 -9.36 7.30 15.50
N LYS A 233 -8.66 8.41 15.76
CA LYS A 233 -9.06 9.39 16.78
C LYS A 233 -10.30 10.17 16.34
N ILE A 234 -10.36 10.58 15.07
CA ILE A 234 -11.55 11.24 14.51
C ILE A 234 -12.72 10.26 14.48
N ALA A 235 -12.56 9.07 13.89
CA ALA A 235 -13.59 8.04 13.83
C ALA A 235 -14.18 7.68 15.21
N SER A 236 -13.36 7.65 16.28
CA SER A 236 -13.87 7.42 17.64
C SER A 236 -14.78 8.54 18.17
N LYS A 237 -14.57 9.78 17.71
CA LYS A 237 -15.43 10.91 18.06
C LYS A 237 -16.69 10.95 17.20
N LEU A 238 -16.57 10.61 15.91
CA LEU A 238 -17.71 10.48 15.02
C LEU A 238 -18.70 9.43 15.55
N ALA A 239 -18.20 8.29 16.03
CA ALA A 239 -19.01 7.23 16.63
C ALA A 239 -19.80 7.65 17.89
N ILE A 240 -19.50 8.79 18.50
CA ILE A 240 -20.26 9.33 19.65
C ILE A 240 -21.03 10.61 19.29
N GLY A 241 -21.29 10.84 18.00
CA GLY A 241 -22.17 11.89 17.48
C GLY A 241 -21.52 13.21 17.12
N TYR A 242 -20.18 13.31 17.12
CA TYR A 242 -19.51 14.51 16.57
C TYR A 242 -19.56 14.48 15.04
N THR A 243 -19.57 15.66 14.42
CA THR A 243 -19.44 15.81 12.97
C THR A 243 -18.05 16.31 12.59
N LEU A 244 -17.64 16.12 11.33
CA LEU A 244 -16.28 16.44 10.88
C LEU A 244 -15.95 17.94 11.03
N ASP A 245 -16.94 18.81 10.88
CA ASP A 245 -16.81 20.26 11.00
C ASP A 245 -16.68 20.75 12.46
N GLU A 246 -17.17 19.98 13.43
CA GLU A 246 -17.03 20.26 14.87
C GLU A 246 -15.66 19.91 15.43
N LEU A 247 -14.88 19.11 14.70
CA LEU A 247 -13.60 18.59 15.16
C LEU A 247 -12.44 19.41 14.60
N ASP A 248 -11.45 19.75 15.42
CA ASP A 248 -10.27 20.47 14.95
C ASP A 248 -9.24 19.58 14.25
N ASN A 249 -8.61 20.10 13.19
CA ASN A 249 -7.37 19.55 12.65
C ASN A 249 -6.23 19.76 13.65
N GLN A 250 -5.71 18.67 14.21
CA GLN A 250 -4.68 18.70 15.25
C GLN A 250 -3.30 19.15 14.77
N ILE A 251 -3.06 19.15 13.46
CA ILE A 251 -1.79 19.55 12.86
C ILE A 251 -1.73 21.06 12.63
N THR A 252 -2.77 21.64 12.00
CA THR A 252 -2.85 23.08 11.70
C THR A 252 -3.41 23.88 12.89
N GLN A 253 -4.33 23.30 13.66
CA GLN A 253 -5.07 23.94 14.77
C GLN A 253 -5.83 25.22 14.36
N SER A 254 -6.05 25.41 13.06
CA SER A 254 -6.74 26.57 12.49
C SER A 254 -7.83 26.19 11.50
N THR A 255 -8.02 24.89 11.26
CA THR A 255 -9.02 24.33 10.34
C THR A 255 -9.77 23.21 11.06
N SER A 256 -10.96 22.83 10.57
CA SER A 256 -11.67 21.65 11.06
C SER A 256 -11.06 20.36 10.50
N ALA A 257 -11.61 19.22 10.90
CA ALA A 257 -11.32 17.89 10.39
C ALA A 257 -12.09 17.62 9.08
N TYR A 258 -12.98 18.51 8.65
CA TYR A 258 -13.74 18.37 7.42
C TYR A 258 -12.97 18.87 6.20
N PHE A 259 -11.96 18.10 5.76
CA PHE A 259 -11.18 18.38 4.57
C PHE A 259 -10.50 17.11 4.03
N GLU A 260 -10.12 17.12 2.76
CA GLU A 260 -9.28 16.08 2.16
C GLU A 260 -7.81 16.54 2.21
N PRO A 261 -6.89 15.78 2.86
CA PRO A 261 -5.49 16.17 2.95
C PRO A 261 -4.78 16.27 1.59
N ALA A 262 -3.91 17.27 1.47
CA ALA A 262 -3.00 17.44 0.33
C ALA A 262 -1.55 17.21 0.77
N LEU A 263 -0.81 16.43 -0.02
CA LEU A 263 0.58 16.06 0.27
C LEU A 263 1.52 16.72 -0.74
N ASP A 264 2.55 17.42 -0.25
CA ASP A 264 3.65 17.95 -1.06
C ASP A 264 4.88 17.01 -1.04
N TYR A 265 4.66 15.73 -0.75
CA TYR A 265 5.67 14.70 -0.67
C TYR A 265 5.08 13.34 -1.06
N VAL A 266 5.97 12.37 -1.25
CA VAL A 266 5.63 10.99 -1.54
C VAL A 266 5.98 10.13 -0.33
N VAL A 267 5.07 9.23 0.02
CA VAL A 267 5.25 8.22 1.06
C VAL A 267 5.35 6.86 0.40
N VAL A 268 6.36 6.07 0.77
CA VAL A 268 6.53 4.70 0.31
C VAL A 268 6.51 3.78 1.53
N LYS A 269 5.63 2.77 1.49
CA LYS A 269 5.62 1.65 2.43
C LYS A 269 6.25 0.43 1.77
N ILE A 270 7.11 -0.28 2.50
CA ILE A 270 7.63 -1.58 2.10
C ILE A 270 7.35 -2.59 3.23
N PRO A 271 6.72 -3.74 2.94
CA PRO A 271 6.55 -4.79 3.93
C PRO A 271 7.89 -5.42 4.37
N ARG A 272 7.88 -6.07 5.52
CA ARG A 272 9.04 -6.78 6.09
C ARG A 272 8.69 -8.25 6.30
N TRP A 273 9.54 -9.15 5.81
CA TRP A 273 9.35 -10.60 5.92
C TRP A 273 10.48 -11.27 6.66
N ASN A 274 10.20 -12.32 7.43
CA ASN A 274 11.21 -13.11 8.17
C ASN A 274 11.36 -14.54 7.62
N PHE A 275 11.39 -14.70 6.30
CA PHE A 275 11.47 -16.03 5.65
C PHE A 275 12.67 -16.87 6.12
N ASP A 276 13.82 -16.23 6.42
CA ASP A 276 15.02 -16.92 6.91
C ASP A 276 14.78 -17.71 8.21
N LYS A 277 13.77 -17.34 9.01
CA LYS A 277 13.41 -18.05 10.25
C LYS A 277 12.57 -19.31 9.98
N PHE A 278 12.00 -19.45 8.79
CA PHE A 278 11.04 -20.50 8.43
C PHE A 278 11.53 -21.27 7.20
N LYS A 279 12.65 -21.99 7.34
CA LYS A 279 13.21 -22.82 6.27
C LYS A 279 12.18 -23.82 5.74
N GLY A 280 12.06 -23.92 4.41
CA GLY A 280 11.08 -24.79 3.75
C GLY A 280 9.68 -24.19 3.62
N SER A 281 9.42 -22.99 4.15
CA SER A 281 8.18 -22.26 3.89
C SER A 281 8.13 -21.73 2.45
N ASN A 282 6.92 -21.61 1.90
CA ASN A 282 6.72 -20.96 0.62
C ASN A 282 6.90 -19.44 0.77
N ILE A 283 7.92 -18.89 0.11
CA ILE A 283 8.27 -17.45 0.15
C ILE A 283 7.57 -16.62 -0.94
N GLU A 284 6.91 -17.26 -1.89
CA GLU A 284 6.24 -16.58 -3.00
C GLU A 284 5.02 -15.79 -2.50
N LEU A 285 4.94 -14.51 -2.86
CA LEU A 285 3.87 -13.61 -2.45
C LEU A 285 2.59 -13.88 -3.26
N GLY A 286 1.43 -13.65 -2.64
CA GLY A 286 0.13 -13.93 -3.25
C GLY A 286 -1.02 -13.30 -2.46
N LEU A 287 -2.20 -13.93 -2.48
CA LEU A 287 -3.40 -13.46 -1.78
C LEU A 287 -3.28 -13.46 -0.26
N GLN A 288 -2.48 -14.37 0.29
CA GLN A 288 -2.30 -14.48 1.74
C GLN A 288 -1.08 -13.68 2.16
N MET A 289 -1.29 -12.74 3.08
CA MET A 289 -0.23 -11.93 3.68
C MET A 289 0.77 -12.80 4.45
N LYS A 290 2.07 -12.58 4.23
CA LYS A 290 3.19 -13.28 4.88
C LYS A 290 4.16 -12.32 5.58
N SER A 291 4.03 -11.02 5.36
CA SER A 291 4.82 -10.01 6.05
C SER A 291 4.51 -9.98 7.56
N VAL A 292 5.53 -9.64 8.34
CA VAL A 292 5.50 -9.57 9.81
C VAL A 292 5.54 -8.13 10.32
N GLY A 293 5.62 -7.16 9.41
CA GLY A 293 5.72 -5.74 9.69
C GLY A 293 5.88 -4.95 8.41
N GLU A 294 6.10 -3.65 8.54
CA GLU A 294 6.27 -2.73 7.42
C GLU A 294 7.12 -1.53 7.85
N VAL A 295 7.79 -0.91 6.89
CA VAL A 295 8.47 0.37 7.07
C VAL A 295 7.82 1.42 6.19
N MET A 296 7.87 2.67 6.63
CA MET A 296 7.34 3.81 5.89
C MET A 296 8.44 4.87 5.79
N ALA A 297 8.64 5.42 4.59
CA ALA A 297 9.53 6.56 4.38
C ALA A 297 8.83 7.67 3.59
N ILE A 298 9.17 8.91 3.93
CA ILE A 298 8.67 10.12 3.27
C ILE A 298 9.81 10.77 2.49
N GLY A 299 9.60 11.16 1.25
CA GLY A 299 10.56 11.90 0.43
C GLY A 299 9.85 12.91 -0.47
N ARG A 300 10.59 13.92 -0.99
CA ARG A 300 10.04 14.90 -1.93
C ARG A 300 9.80 14.33 -3.33
N SER A 301 10.32 13.13 -3.58
CA SER A 301 10.10 12.36 -4.78
C SER A 301 9.94 10.88 -4.43
N PHE A 302 9.33 10.11 -5.35
CA PHE A 302 9.23 8.66 -5.21
C PHE A 302 10.60 7.99 -5.03
N GLN A 303 11.59 8.40 -5.82
CA GLN A 303 12.96 7.86 -5.75
C GLN A 303 13.57 8.07 -4.36
N GLU A 304 13.44 9.28 -3.80
CA GLU A 304 13.92 9.55 -2.44
C GLU A 304 13.22 8.70 -1.39
N ALA A 305 11.89 8.63 -1.46
CA ALA A 305 11.08 7.86 -0.52
C ALA A 305 11.41 6.36 -0.62
N LEU A 306 11.56 5.82 -1.83
CA LEU A 306 11.90 4.42 -2.08
C LEU A 306 13.29 4.06 -1.53
N GLN A 307 14.32 4.85 -1.84
CA GLN A 307 15.67 4.62 -1.30
C GLN A 307 15.69 4.61 0.23
N LYS A 308 15.00 5.58 0.86
CA LYS A 308 14.87 5.65 2.32
C LYS A 308 14.08 4.49 2.91
N ALA A 309 13.03 4.03 2.24
CA ALA A 309 12.27 2.86 2.67
C ALA A 309 13.15 1.61 2.62
N CYS A 310 13.90 1.40 1.54
CA CYS A 310 14.85 0.30 1.42
C CYS A 310 15.95 0.32 2.50
N GLN A 311 16.45 1.51 2.85
CA GLN A 311 17.39 1.71 3.96
C GLN A 311 16.80 1.30 5.31
N SER A 312 15.51 1.59 5.52
CA SER A 312 14.83 1.41 6.80
C SER A 312 14.32 -0.02 7.03
N LEU A 313 14.50 -0.93 6.07
CA LEU A 313 14.01 -2.31 6.16
C LEU A 313 14.74 -3.18 7.21
N GLU A 314 15.88 -2.73 7.74
CA GLU A 314 16.68 -3.48 8.72
C GLU A 314 17.01 -4.90 8.22
N ILE A 315 17.35 -5.01 6.93
CA ILE A 315 17.86 -6.22 6.25
C ILE A 315 19.31 -6.03 5.77
N GLY A 316 19.98 -4.98 6.27
CA GLY A 316 21.35 -4.63 5.93
C GLY A 316 21.54 -4.11 4.50
N ARG A 317 20.50 -3.66 3.81
CA ARG A 317 20.63 -2.94 2.52
C ARG A 317 20.89 -1.46 2.80
N ASN A 318 21.72 -0.81 1.99
CA ASN A 318 22.00 0.62 2.15
C ASN A 318 21.02 1.52 1.38
N GLY A 319 20.00 0.91 0.75
CA GLY A 319 19.05 1.51 -0.17
C GLY A 319 18.67 0.51 -1.25
N LEU A 320 18.06 0.98 -2.33
CA LEU A 320 17.87 0.21 -3.54
C LEU A 320 19.20 0.16 -4.30
N GLY A 321 20.00 -0.87 -4.01
CA GLY A 321 21.26 -1.11 -4.70
C GLY A 321 22.47 -0.34 -4.17
N ALA A 322 23.52 -0.26 -5.00
CA ALA A 322 24.81 0.37 -4.68
C ALA A 322 25.42 -0.07 -3.33
N ASP A 323 25.33 -1.36 -3.01
CA ASP A 323 25.78 -1.92 -1.73
C ASP A 323 26.51 -3.26 -1.82
N GLY A 324 26.87 -3.68 -3.04
CA GLY A 324 27.57 -4.95 -3.30
C GLY A 324 26.73 -6.21 -3.07
N LYS A 325 25.41 -6.10 -2.87
CA LYS A 325 24.50 -7.23 -2.59
C LYS A 325 23.56 -7.59 -3.73
N GLY A 326 23.83 -7.07 -4.93
CA GLY A 326 23.05 -7.37 -6.13
C GLY A 326 23.35 -8.74 -6.71
N LYS A 327 22.38 -9.34 -7.42
CA LYS A 327 22.60 -10.53 -8.25
C LYS A 327 23.08 -10.11 -9.64
N THR A 328 23.83 -10.98 -10.31
CA THR A 328 24.30 -10.77 -11.69
C THR A 328 23.91 -11.89 -12.65
N ASP A 329 23.47 -13.04 -12.13
CA ASP A 329 22.98 -14.13 -12.96
C ASP A 329 21.60 -13.78 -13.53
N GLN A 330 21.50 -13.75 -14.85
CA GLN A 330 20.29 -13.32 -15.54
C GLN A 330 19.12 -14.28 -15.31
N ASP A 331 19.37 -15.59 -15.29
CA ASP A 331 18.32 -16.59 -15.21
C ASP A 331 17.75 -16.65 -13.78
N GLU A 332 18.61 -16.51 -12.77
CA GLU A 332 18.20 -16.36 -11.37
C GLU A 332 17.33 -15.10 -11.17
N ILE A 333 17.76 -13.95 -11.71
CA ILE A 333 16.98 -12.70 -11.61
C ILE A 333 15.62 -12.84 -12.29
N LEU A 334 15.56 -13.43 -13.49
CA LEU A 334 14.30 -13.60 -14.22
C LEU A 334 13.35 -14.57 -13.49
N PHE A 335 13.89 -15.59 -12.84
CA PHE A 335 13.12 -16.49 -11.98
C PHE A 335 12.51 -15.72 -10.80
N ASP A 336 13.32 -14.95 -10.06
CA ASP A 336 12.85 -14.20 -8.88
C ASP A 336 11.86 -13.06 -9.24
N LEU A 337 12.00 -12.45 -10.43
CA LEU A 337 11.03 -11.47 -10.91
C LEU A 337 9.65 -12.09 -11.17
N LYS A 338 9.63 -13.33 -11.68
CA LYS A 338 8.40 -14.07 -11.96
C LYS A 338 7.77 -14.60 -10.68
N HIS A 339 8.57 -15.17 -9.79
CA HIS A 339 8.17 -15.73 -8.51
C HIS A 339 8.38 -14.70 -7.39
N ALA A 340 7.48 -13.72 -7.34
CA ALA A 340 7.58 -12.57 -6.46
C ALA A 340 7.85 -13.00 -5.01
N SER A 341 8.92 -12.48 -4.40
CA SER A 341 9.28 -12.69 -3.00
C SER A 341 9.62 -11.34 -2.34
N GLY A 342 9.97 -11.36 -1.06
CA GLY A 342 10.25 -10.16 -0.26
C GLY A 342 11.44 -9.31 -0.73
N ASP A 343 12.20 -9.77 -1.72
CA ASP A 343 13.32 -9.05 -2.33
C ASP A 343 13.08 -8.60 -3.77
N ARG A 344 11.87 -8.78 -4.33
CA ARG A 344 11.56 -8.53 -5.75
C ARG A 344 11.97 -7.15 -6.25
N ILE A 345 11.78 -6.10 -5.45
CA ILE A 345 12.19 -4.74 -5.83
C ILE A 345 13.70 -4.60 -6.04
N PHE A 346 14.52 -5.33 -5.28
CA PHE A 346 15.97 -5.37 -5.48
C PHE A 346 16.33 -6.16 -6.73
N ARG A 347 15.55 -7.19 -7.08
CA ARG A 347 15.72 -7.96 -8.32
C ARG A 347 15.32 -7.13 -9.55
N VAL A 348 14.33 -6.24 -9.44
CA VAL A 348 14.02 -5.25 -10.49
C VAL A 348 15.22 -4.33 -10.74
N TYR A 349 15.82 -3.81 -9.67
CA TYR A 349 17.06 -3.04 -9.77
C TYR A 349 18.20 -3.86 -10.40
N ASP A 350 18.43 -5.09 -9.94
CA ASP A 350 19.49 -5.96 -10.46
C ASP A 350 19.31 -6.23 -11.96
N ALA A 351 18.06 -6.49 -12.40
CA ALA A 351 17.71 -6.68 -13.81
C ALA A 351 18.10 -5.46 -14.66
N MET A 352 17.77 -4.25 -14.20
CA MET A 352 18.13 -3.01 -14.90
C MET A 352 19.65 -2.77 -14.90
N ARG A 353 20.35 -3.12 -13.81
CA ARG A 353 21.82 -3.02 -13.72
C ARG A 353 22.53 -3.88 -14.75
N ILE A 354 22.08 -5.12 -14.96
CA ILE A 354 22.67 -6.03 -15.97
C ILE A 354 22.15 -5.78 -17.39
N GLY A 355 21.24 -4.81 -17.58
CA GLY A 355 20.77 -4.38 -18.90
C GLY A 355 19.56 -5.14 -19.45
N ILE A 356 18.76 -5.81 -18.60
CA ILE A 356 17.49 -6.39 -19.03
C ILE A 356 16.53 -5.26 -19.45
N PRO A 357 15.91 -5.32 -20.65
CA PRO A 357 15.00 -4.28 -21.12
C PRO A 357 13.77 -4.09 -20.21
N LEU A 358 13.37 -2.84 -19.98
CA LEU A 358 12.18 -2.47 -19.20
C LEU A 358 10.92 -3.24 -19.61
N LYS A 359 10.68 -3.38 -20.92
CA LYS A 359 9.53 -4.15 -21.45
C LYS A 359 9.51 -5.59 -20.95
N LYS A 360 10.67 -6.24 -20.82
CA LYS A 360 10.76 -7.61 -20.31
C LYS A 360 10.44 -7.65 -18.81
N ILE A 361 10.96 -6.69 -18.04
CA ILE A 361 10.68 -6.55 -16.60
C ILE A 361 9.18 -6.31 -16.37
N HIS A 362 8.58 -5.36 -17.10
CA HIS A 362 7.15 -5.07 -17.04
C HIS A 362 6.30 -6.29 -17.42
N ASN A 363 6.65 -7.00 -18.50
CA ASN A 363 5.88 -8.17 -18.93
C ASN A 363 5.83 -9.28 -17.88
N ILE A 364 6.90 -9.45 -17.10
CA ILE A 364 6.99 -10.45 -16.02
C ILE A 364 6.29 -9.96 -14.76
N THR A 365 6.60 -8.74 -14.32
CA THR A 365 6.20 -8.24 -12.99
C THR A 365 4.84 -7.53 -12.99
N LYS A 366 4.43 -7.03 -14.15
CA LYS A 366 3.27 -6.15 -14.39
C LYS A 366 3.32 -4.81 -13.63
N ILE A 367 4.46 -4.47 -13.01
CA ILE A 367 4.69 -3.17 -12.36
C ILE A 367 4.58 -2.06 -13.42
N ASP A 368 3.87 -0.99 -13.10
CA ASP A 368 3.65 0.13 -14.03
C ASP A 368 4.98 0.74 -14.53
N TYR A 369 5.01 1.11 -15.81
CA TYR A 369 6.20 1.70 -16.44
C TYR A 369 6.67 2.96 -15.74
N TRP A 370 5.76 3.74 -15.14
CA TRP A 370 6.12 4.92 -14.36
C TRP A 370 7.12 4.58 -13.26
N PHE A 371 6.83 3.58 -12.41
CA PHE A 371 7.74 3.15 -11.35
C PHE A 371 9.05 2.57 -11.91
N LEU A 372 8.96 1.76 -12.96
CA LEU A 372 10.14 1.15 -13.58
C LEU A 372 11.08 2.20 -14.18
N ASN A 373 10.54 3.23 -14.83
CA ASN A 373 11.32 4.36 -15.37
C ASN A 373 12.02 5.15 -14.25
N GLN A 374 11.37 5.34 -13.11
CA GLN A 374 11.99 5.99 -11.95
C GLN A 374 13.18 5.19 -11.41
N ILE A 375 13.09 3.86 -11.39
CA ILE A 375 14.19 2.98 -10.96
C ILE A 375 15.30 2.94 -12.01
N GLU A 376 14.97 2.94 -13.30
CA GLU A 376 15.97 2.99 -14.38
C GLU A 376 16.78 4.29 -14.31
N GLU A 377 16.14 5.42 -14.01
CA GLU A 377 16.84 6.69 -13.82
C GLU A 377 17.82 6.65 -12.63
N LEU A 378 17.46 5.94 -11.54
CA LEU A 378 18.38 5.70 -10.42
C LEU A 378 19.62 4.93 -10.89
N VAL A 379 19.42 3.83 -11.62
CA VAL A 379 20.51 3.02 -12.18
C VAL A 379 21.40 3.83 -13.14
N ASN A 380 20.79 4.66 -13.99
CA ASN A 380 21.52 5.50 -14.93
C ASN A 380 22.33 6.59 -14.20
N LEU A 381 21.84 7.10 -13.07
CA LEU A 381 22.59 8.03 -12.23
C LEU A 381 23.82 7.34 -11.59
N GLU A 382 23.69 6.11 -11.12
CA GLU A 382 24.83 5.35 -10.58
C GLU A 382 25.95 5.21 -11.61
N LYS A 383 25.61 4.81 -12.85
CA LYS A 383 26.60 4.69 -13.94
C LYS A 383 27.37 5.99 -14.19
N LYS A 384 26.71 7.14 -14.03
CA LYS A 384 27.38 8.45 -14.12
C LYS A 384 28.33 8.67 -12.94
N ILE A 385 27.89 8.37 -11.72
CA ILE A 385 28.69 8.53 -10.50
C ILE A 385 29.93 7.62 -10.53
N GLU A 386 29.79 6.38 -11.00
CA GLU A 386 30.88 5.38 -11.12
C GLU A 386 32.04 5.87 -12.01
N SER A 387 31.83 6.86 -12.89
CA SER A 387 32.90 7.44 -13.72
C SER A 387 33.80 8.44 -12.97
N TYR A 388 33.49 8.75 -11.71
CA TYR A 388 34.23 9.70 -10.88
C TYR A 388 34.87 9.01 -9.66
N ASN A 389 35.79 9.73 -9.02
CA ASN A 389 36.22 9.44 -7.65
C ASN A 389 35.76 10.58 -6.73
N ILE A 390 35.90 10.43 -5.41
CA ILE A 390 35.41 11.43 -4.44
C ILE A 390 35.98 12.85 -4.65
N LYS A 391 37.20 12.98 -5.19
CA LYS A 391 37.83 14.29 -5.44
C LYS A 391 37.35 14.95 -6.73
N SER A 392 36.93 14.15 -7.72
CA SER A 392 36.46 14.64 -9.01
C SER A 392 34.93 14.68 -9.14
N LEU A 393 34.19 14.12 -8.17
CA LEU A 393 32.73 14.08 -8.19
C LEU A 393 32.14 15.49 -8.17
N PRO A 394 31.41 15.92 -9.21
CA PRO A 394 30.82 17.25 -9.23
C PRO A 394 29.78 17.43 -8.13
N THR A 395 29.80 18.59 -7.46
CA THR A 395 28.85 18.95 -6.40
C THR A 395 27.39 18.86 -6.83
N SER A 396 27.09 19.22 -8.08
CA SER A 396 25.74 19.10 -8.65
C SER A 396 25.28 17.65 -8.76
N LEU A 397 26.18 16.73 -9.13
CA LEU A 397 25.89 15.31 -9.23
C LEU A 397 25.73 14.68 -7.84
N LEU A 398 26.57 15.09 -6.89
CA LEU A 398 26.43 14.71 -5.48
C LEU A 398 25.08 15.16 -4.93
N LEU A 399 24.70 16.43 -5.12
CA LEU A 399 23.40 16.95 -4.71
C LEU A 399 22.25 16.17 -5.36
N GLN A 400 22.31 15.91 -6.67
CA GLN A 400 21.31 15.13 -7.39
C GLN A 400 21.14 13.72 -6.79
N ALA A 401 22.25 13.04 -6.45
CA ALA A 401 22.21 11.74 -5.78
C ALA A 401 21.53 11.82 -4.41
N LYS A 402 21.84 12.86 -3.62
CA LYS A 402 21.20 13.07 -2.31
C LYS A 402 19.71 13.39 -2.43
N MET A 403 19.30 14.19 -3.43
CA MET A 403 17.89 14.50 -3.73
C MET A 403 17.10 13.26 -4.15
N LYS A 404 17.77 12.26 -4.75
CA LYS A 404 17.18 10.96 -5.10
C LYS A 404 17.29 9.91 -3.99
N GLY A 405 17.74 10.30 -2.80
CA GLY A 405 17.73 9.47 -1.60
C GLY A 405 18.94 8.57 -1.38
N TYR A 406 19.99 8.65 -2.22
CA TYR A 406 21.20 7.85 -2.03
C TYR A 406 21.85 8.12 -0.67
N ALA A 407 22.13 7.07 0.10
CA ALA A 407 22.92 7.14 1.32
C ALA A 407 24.39 7.52 1.02
N ASP A 408 25.07 8.12 1.98
CA ASP A 408 26.51 8.42 1.84
C ASP A 408 27.31 7.13 1.58
N ARG A 409 26.91 6.03 2.23
CA ARG A 409 27.49 4.70 2.01
C ARG A 409 27.26 4.14 0.59
N GLN A 410 26.12 4.42 -0.04
CA GLN A 410 25.88 4.01 -1.43
C GLN A 410 26.81 4.77 -2.38
N ILE A 411 26.92 6.09 -2.20
CA ILE A 411 27.82 6.91 -3.01
C ILE A 411 29.27 6.47 -2.79
N ALA A 412 29.66 6.18 -1.55
CA ALA A 412 30.99 5.71 -1.20
C ALA A 412 31.35 4.38 -1.90
N HIS A 413 30.37 3.46 -2.00
CA HIS A 413 30.50 2.24 -2.78
C HIS A 413 30.75 2.52 -4.27
N LEU A 414 29.97 3.44 -4.87
CA LEU A 414 30.08 3.76 -6.30
C LEU A 414 31.42 4.41 -6.69
N VAL A 415 32.00 5.23 -5.79
CA VAL A 415 33.27 5.95 -6.05
C VAL A 415 34.48 5.35 -5.32
N ASN A 416 34.33 4.15 -4.74
CA ASN A 416 35.38 3.40 -4.03
C ASN A 416 36.12 4.20 -2.94
N CYS A 417 35.37 4.79 -2.01
CA CYS A 417 35.92 5.53 -0.88
C CYS A 417 35.22 5.16 0.44
N LEU A 418 35.64 5.79 1.55
CA LEU A 418 34.96 5.64 2.84
C LEU A 418 33.71 6.54 2.90
N GLU A 419 32.67 6.07 3.61
CA GLU A 419 31.44 6.82 3.87
C GLU A 419 31.73 8.21 4.49
N SER A 420 32.74 8.29 5.36
CA SER A 420 33.18 9.54 5.99
C SER A 420 33.74 10.56 4.98
N GLU A 421 34.35 10.10 3.88
CA GLU A 421 34.87 10.98 2.83
C GLU A 421 33.72 11.61 2.03
N VAL A 422 32.66 10.84 1.74
CA VAL A 422 31.43 11.38 1.14
C VAL A 422 30.76 12.38 2.07
N TYR A 423 30.65 12.06 3.36
CA TYR A 423 30.11 12.97 4.37
C TYR A 423 30.88 14.30 4.39
N GLN A 424 32.21 14.24 4.46
CA GLN A 424 33.07 15.44 4.50
C GLN A 424 32.93 16.25 3.21
N ASN A 425 32.97 15.60 2.04
CA ASN A 425 32.80 16.29 0.75
C ASN A 425 31.45 17.02 0.68
N ARG A 426 30.36 16.42 1.19
CA ARG A 426 29.07 17.11 1.30
C ARG A 426 29.13 18.33 2.22
N GLN A 427 29.80 18.22 3.37
CA GLN A 427 29.94 19.36 4.30
C GLN A 427 30.70 20.51 3.64
N ASP A 428 31.83 20.22 3.01
CA ASP A 428 32.69 21.22 2.35
C ASP A 428 31.97 21.93 1.21
N ASN A 429 31.05 21.23 0.53
CA ASN A 429 30.25 21.74 -0.57
C ASN A 429 28.85 22.26 -0.18
N ASN A 430 28.56 22.37 1.12
CA ASN A 430 27.27 22.80 1.65
C ASN A 430 26.06 21.97 1.14
N VAL A 431 26.26 20.68 0.86
CA VAL A 431 25.19 19.73 0.51
C VAL A 431 24.59 19.18 1.81
N GLN A 432 23.66 19.95 2.37
CA GLN A 432 23.07 19.67 3.68
C GLN A 432 21.67 19.09 3.60
N ARG A 433 21.35 18.24 4.57
CA ARG A 433 20.01 17.71 4.79
C ARG A 433 19.16 18.78 5.47
N VAL A 434 17.93 18.93 5.00
CA VAL A 434 16.91 19.80 5.60
C VAL A 434 15.76 18.96 6.13
N TYR A 435 14.92 19.56 6.99
CA TYR A 435 13.75 18.89 7.55
C TYR A 435 12.49 19.67 7.17
N LYS A 436 11.53 18.97 6.59
CA LYS A 436 10.22 19.49 6.18
C LYS A 436 9.15 18.92 7.12
N LEU A 437 7.98 19.56 7.14
CA LEU A 437 6.89 19.20 8.03
C LEU A 437 5.84 18.39 7.28
N VAL A 438 5.23 17.45 7.98
CA VAL A 438 3.92 16.89 7.62
C VAL A 438 2.88 17.84 8.17
N ASP A 439 2.06 18.43 7.28
CA ASP A 439 1.13 19.51 7.66
C ASP A 439 -0.33 19.28 7.24
N THR A 440 -0.66 18.17 6.57
CA THR A 440 -1.99 17.82 6.02
C THR A 440 -2.47 18.66 4.84
N CYS A 441 -1.78 19.74 4.46
CA CYS A 441 -2.34 20.78 3.57
C CYS A 441 -1.34 21.35 2.56
N ALA A 442 -0.26 20.63 2.26
CA ALA A 442 0.77 21.06 1.30
C ALA A 442 1.26 22.50 1.55
N ALA A 443 1.50 22.85 2.80
CA ALA A 443 1.91 24.17 3.27
C ALA A 443 0.93 25.34 3.03
N GLU A 444 -0.34 25.09 2.69
CA GLU A 444 -1.39 26.12 2.63
C GLU A 444 -1.59 26.79 4.01
N PHE A 445 -1.56 25.99 5.08
CA PHE A 445 -1.66 26.45 6.45
C PHE A 445 -0.41 26.13 7.27
N THR A 446 -0.17 26.91 8.31
CA THR A 446 0.98 26.69 9.21
C THR A 446 0.72 25.53 10.15
N ALA A 447 1.47 24.43 10.01
CA ALA A 447 1.49 23.36 11.01
C ALA A 447 2.07 23.85 12.35
N LYS A 448 1.38 23.52 13.44
CA LYS A 448 1.84 23.74 14.83
C LYS A 448 2.55 22.52 15.40
N THR A 449 2.31 21.35 14.82
CA THR A 449 2.83 20.06 15.30
C THR A 449 4.18 19.73 14.65
N PRO A 450 5.22 19.38 15.45
CA PRO A 450 6.56 19.10 14.96
C PRO A 450 6.71 17.67 14.41
N TYR A 451 5.99 17.34 13.32
CA TYR A 451 6.15 16.06 12.62
C TYR A 451 7.03 16.25 11.38
N TYR A 452 8.29 15.83 11.46
CA TYR A 452 9.29 16.11 10.43
C TYR A 452 9.70 14.87 9.63
N TYR A 453 10.10 15.11 8.38
CA TYR A 453 10.89 14.19 7.58
C TYR A 453 12.08 14.93 6.97
N SER A 454 13.17 14.20 6.73
CA SER A 454 14.35 14.78 6.09
C SER A 454 14.31 14.70 4.58
N THR A 455 14.85 15.71 3.91
CA THR A 455 15.08 15.72 2.46
C THR A 455 16.33 16.55 2.11
N PHE A 456 16.75 16.54 0.84
CA PHE A 456 17.73 17.47 0.29
C PHE A 456 17.01 18.43 -0.66
N GLU A 457 16.77 19.65 -0.21
CA GLU A 457 16.05 20.69 -0.95
C GLU A 457 16.51 22.06 -0.40
N MET A 458 15.92 23.15 -0.90
CA MET A 458 16.14 24.48 -0.32
C MET A 458 15.79 24.49 1.19
N PRO A 459 16.62 25.15 2.02
CA PRO A 459 16.38 25.23 3.45
C PRO A 459 15.05 25.92 3.76
N LYS A 460 14.30 25.35 4.71
CA LYS A 460 13.20 26.03 5.40
C LYS A 460 13.77 26.61 6.69
N GLU A 461 13.37 27.81 7.08
CA GLU A 461 13.60 28.29 8.44
C GLU A 461 12.85 27.38 9.43
N VAL A 462 13.58 26.49 10.10
CA VAL A 462 13.05 25.73 11.23
C VAL A 462 13.42 26.49 12.50
N MET A 463 12.43 27.06 13.17
CA MET A 463 12.61 27.69 14.46
C MET A 463 12.95 26.63 15.52
N VAL A 464 14.24 26.40 15.78
CA VAL A 464 14.68 25.48 16.82
C VAL A 464 14.57 26.17 18.17
N LYS A 465 13.59 25.77 19.00
CA LYS A 465 13.56 26.18 20.41
C LYS A 465 14.73 25.53 21.15
N ASN A 466 15.50 26.35 21.87
CA ASN A 466 16.64 25.94 22.70
C ASN A 466 16.11 25.45 24.06
N THR A 467 15.72 24.18 24.09
CA THR A 467 15.36 23.46 25.32
C THR A 467 16.21 22.20 25.43
N LEU A 468 16.44 21.72 26.65
CA LEU A 468 17.08 20.42 26.87
C LEU A 468 16.20 19.35 26.22
N LYS A 469 16.76 18.59 25.27
CA LYS A 469 16.03 17.56 24.52
C LYS A 469 16.67 16.21 24.79
N MET A 470 15.84 15.21 25.04
CA MET A 470 16.23 13.81 25.12
C MET A 470 15.86 13.13 23.81
N LYS A 471 16.83 12.51 23.13
CA LYS A 471 16.59 11.78 21.88
C LYS A 471 16.33 10.31 22.21
N VAL A 472 15.16 9.81 21.82
CA VAL A 472 14.85 8.37 21.81
C VAL A 472 15.09 7.88 20.38
N LEU A 473 15.84 6.78 20.24
CA LEU A 473 16.10 6.14 18.94
C LEU A 473 15.11 5.01 18.70
#